data_AF-A0A9D8RXH3-F1
#
_entry.id   AF-A0A9D8RXH3-F1
#
_cell.length_a   1.000
_cell.length_b   1.000
_cell.length_c   1.000
_cell.angle_alpha   90.00
_cell.angle_beta   90.00
_cell.angle_gamma   90.00
#
_symmetry.space_group_name_H-M   'P 1'
#
loop_
_entity.id
_entity.type
_entity.pdbx_description
1 polymer ?
#
loop_
_entity_poly.entity_id
_entity_poly.type
_entity_poly.pdbx_seq_one_letter_code
_entity_poly.pdbx_strand_id
1 'polypeptide(L)'
;CTFGSEFNKKGIRQLMSDIDAFLDGKTKSDTVLEYPDVTVFGDCEMHPFSFEIKPSEGIWIFRYKSHSYGESFDFLYKMNENEIRLMRYQLERQYKDIDWNSLGKGELYTFDFPERDFEWCYSAKALCDSLCKVCLGKQINSLYVSVGNYAGPLTAGENYVYYYLGSGVIVELDDILLHFLIHASGLFQWRVFKKCEYSINGPKIDLASNFDEEFCKIGNAYDCFKLEYRGSRIERISVRDTDSAPFYIEGFDEAQAENPNTELPEGILLGLENGNTLSLFGEEDYFGIDINKCK
;
A
#
# COMPACT_ATOMS: atom_id res chain seq x y z
N CYS A 1 -12.34 5.69 -15.55
CA CYS A 1 -11.14 5.34 -14.77
C CYS A 1 -11.25 5.96 -13.39
N THR A 2 -11.38 5.14 -12.36
CA THR A 2 -11.14 5.56 -10.99
C THR A 2 -9.62 5.61 -10.82
N PHE A 3 -9.03 6.81 -10.76
CA PHE A 3 -7.61 7.04 -10.41
C PHE A 3 -7.34 6.78 -8.91
N GLY A 4 -8.02 5.80 -8.33
CA GLY A 4 -7.92 5.49 -6.92
C GLY A 4 -6.66 4.68 -6.70
N SER A 5 -5.56 5.35 -6.33
CA SER A 5 -4.66 4.97 -5.22
C SER A 5 -3.16 5.08 -5.41
N GLU A 6 -2.69 4.99 -6.64
CA GLU A 6 -1.25 4.86 -6.92
C GLU A 6 -0.49 6.19 -6.82
N PHE A 7 -1.19 7.26 -6.44
CA PHE A 7 -0.62 8.59 -6.25
C PHE A 7 -0.78 9.01 -4.79
N ASN A 8 0.32 9.08 -4.04
CA ASN A 8 0.32 9.78 -2.76
C ASN A 8 -0.11 11.26 -2.96
N LYS A 9 -0.50 11.96 -1.89
CA LYS A 9 -0.96 13.36 -1.95
C LYS A 9 -0.07 14.28 -2.79
N LYS A 10 1.25 14.07 -2.73
CA LYS A 10 2.25 14.82 -3.49
C LYS A 10 2.11 14.51 -4.99
N GLY A 11 1.97 13.24 -5.35
CA GLY A 11 1.66 12.79 -6.70
C GLY A 11 0.35 13.37 -7.25
N ILE A 12 -0.76 13.27 -6.50
CA ILE A 12 -2.06 13.82 -6.97
C ILE A 12 -1.96 15.33 -7.17
N ARG A 13 -1.31 16.06 -6.26
CA ARG A 13 -1.10 17.51 -6.38
C ARG A 13 -0.20 17.87 -7.55
N GLN A 14 0.88 17.12 -7.76
CA GLN A 14 1.78 17.32 -8.88
C GLN A 14 1.04 17.09 -10.20
N LEU A 15 0.30 15.98 -10.31
CA LEU A 15 -0.53 15.66 -11.48
C LEU A 15 -1.57 16.74 -11.76
N MET A 16 -2.31 17.19 -10.75
CA MET A 16 -3.25 18.31 -10.91
C MET A 16 -2.56 19.61 -11.36
N SER A 17 -1.40 19.94 -10.77
CA SER A 17 -0.61 21.13 -11.13
C SER A 17 -0.10 21.06 -12.56
N ASP A 18 0.32 19.89 -13.02
CA ASP A 18 0.85 19.72 -14.37
C ASP A 18 -0.27 19.75 -15.42
N ILE A 19 -1.45 19.21 -15.10
CA ILE A 19 -2.65 19.38 -15.93
C ILE A 19 -3.02 20.86 -16.04
N ASP A 20 -3.00 21.60 -14.93
CA ASP A 20 -3.29 23.05 -14.93
C ASP A 20 -2.25 23.82 -15.77
N ALA A 21 -0.95 23.49 -15.63
CA ALA A 21 0.11 24.08 -16.43
C ALA A 21 -0.05 23.82 -17.93
N PHE A 22 -0.52 22.63 -18.31
CA PHE A 22 -0.84 22.31 -19.70
C PHE A 22 -2.04 23.09 -20.22
N LEU A 23 -3.15 23.09 -19.49
CA LEU A 23 -4.38 23.79 -19.89
C LEU A 23 -4.16 25.31 -20.01
N ASP A 24 -3.21 25.85 -19.26
CA ASP A 24 -2.77 27.25 -19.33
C ASP A 24 -1.71 27.52 -20.42
N GLY A 25 -1.27 26.50 -21.17
CA GLY A 25 -0.24 26.63 -22.21
C GLY A 25 1.17 26.93 -21.68
N LYS A 26 1.45 26.64 -20.40
CA LYS A 26 2.75 26.89 -19.73
C LYS A 26 3.74 25.74 -19.90
N THR A 27 3.28 24.56 -20.32
CA THR A 27 4.12 23.38 -20.52
C THR A 27 4.79 23.39 -21.89
N LYS A 28 6.10 23.11 -21.96
CA LYS A 28 6.86 23.03 -23.23
C LYS A 28 6.41 21.82 -24.06
N SER A 29 6.50 21.92 -25.39
CA SER A 29 6.23 20.77 -26.26
C SER A 29 7.15 19.59 -25.96
N ASP A 30 6.61 18.38 -26.10
CA ASP A 30 7.32 17.11 -25.90
C ASP A 30 7.84 16.91 -24.46
N THR A 31 7.21 17.57 -23.49
CA THR A 31 7.46 17.31 -22.07
C THR A 31 6.86 15.95 -21.71
N VAL A 32 7.71 15.03 -21.27
CA VAL A 32 7.28 13.80 -20.61
C VAL A 32 7.13 14.13 -19.12
N LEU A 33 5.93 13.93 -18.59
CA LEU A 33 5.66 14.00 -17.16
C LEU A 33 5.63 12.59 -16.61
N GLU A 34 6.50 12.35 -15.66
CA GLU A 34 6.68 11.05 -15.06
C GLU A 34 6.24 11.12 -13.61
N TYR A 35 5.33 10.24 -13.24
CA TYR A 35 4.84 10.15 -11.88
C TYR A 35 5.36 8.83 -11.31
N PRO A 36 6.46 8.86 -10.55
CA PRO A 36 7.00 7.66 -9.94
C PRO A 36 5.98 7.12 -8.94
N ASP A 37 5.78 5.81 -8.96
CA ASP A 37 5.16 5.14 -7.83
C ASP A 37 6.23 5.03 -6.74
N VAL A 38 6.06 5.83 -5.71
CA VAL A 38 6.99 5.94 -4.58
C VAL A 38 6.90 4.76 -3.62
N THR A 39 5.95 3.84 -3.82
CA THR A 39 5.80 2.63 -3.00
C THR A 39 6.49 1.41 -3.61
N VAL A 40 6.95 1.50 -4.86
CA VAL A 40 7.89 0.56 -5.46
C VAL A 40 9.31 0.96 -5.06
N PHE A 41 9.65 0.70 -3.80
CA PHE A 41 10.99 0.95 -3.27
C PHE A 41 11.97 -0.08 -3.85
N GLY A 42 12.85 0.37 -4.75
CA GLY A 42 13.97 -0.42 -5.25
C GLY A 42 14.65 0.12 -6.51
N ASP A 43 15.21 1.33 -6.48
CA ASP A 43 16.26 1.82 -7.41
C ASP A 43 16.11 1.69 -8.95
N CYS A 44 14.93 1.40 -9.53
CA CYS A 44 14.58 1.97 -10.84
C CYS A 44 13.48 3.02 -10.71
N GLU A 45 13.60 4.04 -11.54
CA GLU A 45 12.51 4.97 -11.84
C GLU A 45 11.40 4.21 -12.57
N MET A 46 10.63 3.42 -11.83
CA MET A 46 9.44 2.77 -12.36
C MET A 46 8.28 3.76 -12.32
N HIS A 47 7.89 4.19 -13.50
CA HIS A 47 6.73 5.02 -13.75
C HIS A 47 5.61 4.12 -14.29
N PRO A 48 4.78 3.48 -13.42
CA PRO A 48 3.64 2.70 -13.92
C PRO A 48 2.74 3.58 -14.80
N PHE A 49 2.68 4.88 -14.49
CA PHE A 49 2.07 5.91 -15.33
C PHE A 49 3.09 6.96 -15.78
N SER A 50 3.16 7.16 -17.09
CA SER A 50 3.79 8.34 -17.67
C SER A 50 2.77 9.09 -18.53
N PHE A 51 2.80 10.41 -18.45
CA PHE A 51 1.97 11.28 -19.27
C PHE A 51 2.90 12.00 -20.23
N GLU A 52 2.90 11.56 -21.49
CA GLU A 52 3.61 12.27 -22.55
C GLU A 52 2.68 13.35 -23.09
N ILE A 53 3.05 14.61 -22.90
CA ILE A 53 2.27 15.75 -23.39
C ILE A 53 2.77 16.12 -24.79
N LYS A 54 1.86 16.09 -25.79
CA LYS A 54 2.13 16.57 -27.16
C LYS A 54 1.23 17.77 -27.49
N PRO A 55 1.65 19.01 -27.16
CA PRO A 55 0.83 20.21 -27.33
C PRO A 55 0.54 20.56 -28.79
N SER A 56 1.38 20.14 -29.75
CA SER A 56 1.20 20.42 -31.18
C SER A 56 -0.08 19.82 -31.77
N GLU A 57 -0.68 18.83 -31.08
CA GLU A 57 -1.91 18.15 -31.48
C GLU A 57 -3.08 18.38 -30.50
N GLY A 58 -2.89 19.12 -29.39
CA GLY A 58 -3.93 19.35 -28.39
C GLY A 58 -4.37 18.09 -27.62
N ILE A 59 -3.48 17.10 -27.50
CA ILE A 59 -3.74 15.81 -26.87
C ILE A 59 -2.72 15.49 -25.77
N TRP A 60 -3.18 14.83 -24.71
CA TRP A 60 -2.33 14.12 -23.76
C TRP A 60 -2.26 12.66 -24.15
N ILE A 61 -1.05 12.13 -24.20
CA ILE A 61 -0.83 10.71 -24.39
C ILE A 61 -0.60 10.13 -23.00
N PHE A 62 -1.64 9.54 -22.45
CA PHE A 62 -1.49 8.68 -21.30
C PHE A 62 -0.80 7.41 -21.77
N ARG A 63 0.36 7.12 -21.18
CA ARG A 63 1.06 5.86 -21.36
C ARG A 63 1.10 5.17 -20.01
N TYR A 64 0.23 4.20 -19.85
CA TYR A 64 0.35 3.23 -18.77
C TYR A 64 1.20 2.07 -19.28
N LYS A 65 2.28 1.78 -18.56
CA LYS A 65 3.09 0.60 -18.80
C LYS A 65 2.71 -0.45 -17.78
N SER A 66 1.75 -1.28 -18.16
CA SER A 66 1.50 -2.50 -17.41
C SER A 66 2.60 -3.48 -17.78
N HIS A 67 3.28 -4.02 -16.77
CA HIS A 67 4.10 -5.19 -16.92
C HIS A 67 3.29 -6.33 -16.32
N SER A 68 2.74 -7.19 -17.18
CA SER A 68 2.08 -8.43 -16.77
C SER A 68 2.70 -9.53 -17.62
N TYR A 69 3.24 -10.56 -16.97
CA TYR A 69 3.79 -11.76 -17.64
C TYR A 69 4.92 -11.47 -18.64
N GLY A 70 5.87 -10.60 -18.29
CA GLY A 70 7.01 -10.28 -19.18
C GLY A 70 6.67 -9.53 -20.48
N GLU A 71 5.41 -9.14 -20.69
CA GLU A 71 4.98 -8.27 -21.79
C GLU A 71 4.71 -6.86 -21.27
N SER A 72 5.43 -5.87 -21.83
CA SER A 72 5.13 -4.46 -21.58
C SER A 72 3.97 -4.03 -22.48
N PHE A 73 2.79 -3.83 -21.88
CA PHE A 73 1.66 -3.26 -22.60
C PHE A 73 1.72 -1.75 -22.50
N ASP A 74 2.06 -1.08 -23.61
CA ASP A 74 1.87 0.36 -23.75
C ASP A 74 0.38 0.64 -23.97
N PHE A 75 -0.34 0.89 -22.90
CA PHE A 75 -1.70 1.45 -23.01
C PHE A 75 -1.59 2.91 -23.36
N LEU A 76 -1.74 3.19 -24.65
CA LEU A 76 -1.72 4.53 -25.19
C LEU A 76 -3.15 5.07 -25.28
N TYR A 77 -3.53 5.93 -24.34
CA TYR A 77 -4.80 6.64 -24.39
C TYR A 77 -4.57 8.10 -24.76
N LYS A 78 -5.08 8.49 -25.94
CA LYS A 78 -5.07 9.89 -26.39
C LYS A 78 -6.26 10.60 -25.77
N MET A 79 -5.98 11.48 -24.83
CA MET A 79 -6.97 12.36 -24.21
C MET A 79 -6.99 13.70 -24.94
N ASN A 80 -8.16 14.10 -25.43
CA ASN A 80 -8.37 15.47 -25.89
C ASN A 80 -8.51 16.43 -24.69
N GLU A 81 -8.49 17.74 -24.97
CA GLU A 81 -8.59 18.77 -23.94
C GLU A 81 -9.80 18.61 -23.00
N ASN A 82 -10.96 18.17 -23.50
CA ASN A 82 -12.14 17.97 -22.66
C ASN A 82 -11.97 16.77 -21.71
N GLU A 83 -11.33 15.69 -22.17
CA GLU A 83 -11.04 14.52 -21.34
C GLU A 83 -10.00 14.84 -20.27
N ILE A 84 -9.00 15.67 -20.59
CA ILE A 84 -8.02 16.18 -19.62
C ILE A 84 -8.71 17.05 -18.56
N ARG A 85 -9.61 17.95 -18.98
CA ARG A 85 -10.44 18.74 -18.05
C ARG A 85 -11.31 17.87 -17.17
N LEU A 86 -11.88 16.79 -17.72
CA LEU A 86 -12.66 15.82 -16.95
C LEU A 86 -11.80 15.05 -15.94
N MET A 87 -10.61 14.60 -16.34
CA MET A 87 -9.64 13.96 -15.45
C MET A 87 -9.23 14.90 -14.32
N ARG A 88 -8.92 16.16 -14.65
CA ARG A 88 -8.61 17.19 -13.65
C ARG A 88 -9.73 17.39 -12.64
N TYR A 89 -10.97 17.43 -13.11
CA TYR A 89 -12.15 17.55 -12.27
C TYR A 89 -12.36 16.31 -11.39
N GLN A 90 -12.15 15.11 -11.93
CA GLN A 90 -12.23 13.85 -11.17
C GLN A 90 -11.15 13.77 -10.10
N LEU A 91 -9.89 14.12 -10.42
CA LEU A 91 -8.79 14.21 -9.46
C LEU A 91 -9.07 15.24 -8.38
N GLU A 92 -9.60 16.42 -8.73
CA GLU A 92 -9.98 17.44 -7.76
C GLU A 92 -11.08 16.94 -6.81
N ARG A 93 -12.07 16.23 -7.37
CA ARG A 93 -13.16 15.65 -6.58
C ARG A 93 -12.64 14.55 -5.65
N GLN A 94 -11.85 13.60 -6.16
CA GLN A 94 -11.22 12.56 -5.34
C GLN A 94 -10.35 13.17 -4.25
N TYR A 95 -9.55 14.18 -4.60
CA TYR A 95 -8.75 14.93 -3.64
C TYR A 95 -9.64 15.59 -2.58
N LYS A 96 -10.77 16.21 -2.94
CA LYS A 96 -11.72 16.80 -1.98
C LYS A 96 -12.47 15.78 -1.12
N ASP A 97 -12.70 14.58 -1.66
CA ASP A 97 -13.41 13.49 -0.99
C ASP A 97 -12.50 12.79 0.07
N ILE A 98 -11.18 12.99 0.01
CA ILE A 98 -10.27 12.63 1.12
C ILE A 98 -10.63 13.48 2.34
N ASP A 99 -10.89 12.83 3.49
CA ASP A 99 -11.13 13.54 4.74
C ASP A 99 -9.79 14.08 5.30
N TRP A 100 -9.33 15.19 4.72
CA TRP A 100 -8.13 15.91 5.17
C TRP A 100 -8.22 16.35 6.63
N ASN A 101 -9.42 16.45 7.20
CA ASN A 101 -9.59 16.80 8.60
C ASN A 101 -9.45 15.57 9.51
N SER A 102 -9.56 14.34 8.98
CA SER A 102 -9.25 13.11 9.70
C SER A 102 -7.76 12.73 9.65
N LEU A 103 -7.01 13.26 8.69
CA LEU A 103 -5.55 13.28 8.69
C LEU A 103 -5.03 14.05 9.91
N GLY A 104 -4.76 13.33 11.01
CA GLY A 104 -4.36 13.91 12.30
C GLY A 104 -5.42 13.83 13.42
N LYS A 105 -6.61 13.25 13.17
CA LYS A 105 -7.55 12.88 14.26
C LYS A 105 -7.16 11.57 14.97
N GLY A 106 -6.21 10.83 14.41
CA GLY A 106 -5.62 9.65 15.01
C GLY A 106 -4.29 9.98 15.69
N GLU A 107 -3.89 9.14 16.63
CA GLU A 107 -2.54 9.17 17.18
C GLU A 107 -1.51 8.88 16.07
N LEU A 108 -0.67 9.87 15.76
CA LEU A 108 0.41 9.75 14.79
C LEU A 108 1.70 9.27 15.44
N TYR A 109 2.37 8.35 14.77
CA TYR A 109 3.63 7.77 15.20
C TYR A 109 4.65 7.81 14.05
N THR A 110 5.92 8.02 14.39
CA THR A 110 7.03 7.74 13.48
C THR A 110 7.88 6.63 14.06
N PHE A 111 8.48 5.83 13.18
CA PHE A 111 9.36 4.75 13.56
C PHE A 111 10.77 5.09 13.11
N ASP A 112 11.71 5.05 14.04
CA ASP A 112 13.14 5.16 13.75
C ASP A 112 13.71 3.74 13.85
N PHE A 113 14.03 3.16 12.69
CA PHE A 113 14.62 1.82 12.55
C PHE A 113 15.84 1.91 11.63
N PRO A 114 16.81 0.98 11.74
CA PRO A 114 17.95 0.92 10.84
C PRO A 114 17.50 0.63 9.41
N GLU A 115 18.21 1.19 8.43
CA GLU A 115 18.03 0.84 7.03
C GLU A 115 18.24 -0.67 6.84
N ARG A 116 17.18 -1.35 6.42
CA ARG A 116 17.15 -2.76 6.05
C ARG A 116 16.24 -2.92 4.85
N ASP A 117 16.72 -3.66 3.87
CA ASP A 117 15.93 -4.01 2.70
C ASP A 117 14.78 -4.92 3.11
N PHE A 118 13.69 -4.79 2.35
CA PHE A 118 12.57 -5.70 2.45
C PHE A 118 12.88 -7.02 1.75
N GLU A 119 12.40 -8.13 2.31
CA GLU A 119 12.52 -9.45 1.71
C GLU A 119 11.23 -9.79 0.95
N TRP A 120 11.36 -10.18 -0.32
CA TRP A 120 10.25 -10.69 -1.12
C TRP A 120 9.85 -12.11 -0.70
N CYS A 121 8.54 -12.37 -0.71
CA CYS A 121 7.97 -13.67 -0.35
C CYS A 121 7.62 -14.48 -1.60
N TYR A 122 8.46 -15.47 -1.94
CA TYR A 122 8.20 -16.40 -3.04
C TYR A 122 7.64 -17.75 -2.57
N SER A 123 7.11 -17.84 -1.35
CA SER A 123 6.44 -19.05 -0.86
C SER A 123 5.60 -18.74 0.38
N ALA A 124 4.29 -18.97 0.30
CA ALA A 124 3.34 -18.92 1.39
C ALA A 124 3.78 -19.82 2.55
N LYS A 125 4.26 -21.03 2.24
CA LYS A 125 4.80 -21.96 3.23
C LYS A 125 6.05 -21.42 3.93
N ALA A 126 7.04 -20.93 3.17
CA ALA A 126 8.27 -20.39 3.77
C ALA A 126 7.99 -19.12 4.62
N LEU A 127 7.06 -18.27 4.16
CA LEU A 127 6.57 -17.13 4.93
C LEU A 127 5.88 -17.61 6.21
N CYS A 128 4.99 -18.61 6.12
CA CYS A 128 4.32 -19.19 7.28
C CYS A 128 5.31 -19.74 8.31
N ASP A 129 6.31 -20.52 7.88
CA ASP A 129 7.35 -21.08 8.75
C ASP A 129 8.17 -19.97 9.43
N SER A 130 8.52 -18.92 8.68
CA SER A 130 9.26 -17.76 9.19
C SER A 130 8.44 -16.98 10.22
N LEU A 131 7.17 -16.71 9.92
CA LEU A 131 6.25 -16.03 10.83
C LEU A 131 5.97 -16.88 12.08
N CYS A 132 5.81 -18.20 11.95
CA CYS A 132 5.69 -19.12 13.09
C CYS A 132 6.93 -19.02 13.99
N LYS A 133 8.12 -19.01 13.42
CA LYS A 133 9.37 -18.92 14.19
C LYS A 133 9.49 -17.60 14.95
N VAL A 134 9.05 -16.48 14.36
CA VAL A 134 9.27 -15.15 14.93
C VAL A 134 8.07 -14.60 15.71
N CYS A 135 6.83 -15.04 15.47
CA CYS A 135 5.63 -14.41 16.03
C CYS A 135 4.82 -15.32 16.94
N LEU A 136 4.94 -16.65 16.79
CA LEU A 136 4.12 -17.59 17.55
C LEU A 136 4.35 -17.42 19.06
N GLY A 137 3.26 -17.27 19.80
CA GLY A 137 3.28 -17.08 21.24
C GLY A 137 3.61 -15.65 21.70
N LYS A 138 3.78 -14.67 20.80
CA LYS A 138 3.90 -13.24 21.15
C LYS A 138 2.53 -12.58 21.23
N GLN A 139 2.41 -11.52 22.01
CA GLN A 139 1.19 -10.70 22.06
C GLN A 139 1.24 -9.58 21.03
N ILE A 140 0.08 -9.27 20.45
CA ILE A 140 -0.07 -8.12 19.54
C ILE A 140 -0.33 -6.88 20.38
N ASN A 141 0.59 -5.93 20.37
CA ASN A 141 0.44 -4.66 21.09
C ASN A 141 -0.38 -3.66 20.28
N SER A 142 -0.01 -3.49 19.02
CA SER A 142 -0.59 -2.46 18.15
C SER A 142 -0.46 -2.85 16.68
N LEU A 143 -1.37 -2.31 15.87
CA LEU A 143 -1.27 -2.28 14.41
C LEU A 143 -1.18 -0.84 13.96
N TYR A 144 -0.36 -0.60 12.94
CA TYR A 144 -0.22 0.70 12.32
C TYR A 144 -0.27 0.58 10.80
N VAL A 145 -0.81 1.61 10.16
CA VAL A 145 -0.82 1.77 8.70
C VAL A 145 -0.21 3.12 8.35
N SER A 146 0.39 3.26 7.18
CA SER A 146 0.86 4.56 6.71
C SER A 146 -0.27 5.62 6.75
N VAL A 147 0.11 6.87 7.03
CA VAL A 147 -0.86 7.96 7.14
C VAL A 147 -1.58 8.23 5.82
N GLY A 148 -0.93 8.00 4.68
CA GLY A 148 -1.56 8.11 3.36
C GLY A 148 -2.76 7.20 3.21
N ASN A 149 -2.62 5.91 3.53
CA ASN A 149 -3.73 4.96 3.46
C ASN A 149 -4.79 5.24 4.54
N TYR A 150 -4.38 5.67 5.74
CA TYR A 150 -5.33 6.12 6.78
C TYR A 150 -6.15 7.36 6.38
N ALA A 151 -5.72 8.16 5.41
CA ALA A 151 -6.52 9.32 4.97
C ALA A 151 -7.71 8.94 4.10
N GLY A 152 -7.61 7.82 3.38
CA GLY A 152 -8.48 7.48 2.27
C GLY A 152 -8.64 5.97 2.13
N PRO A 153 -9.38 5.32 3.05
CA PRO A 153 -9.69 3.91 2.92
C PRO A 153 -10.59 3.71 1.69
N LEU A 154 -10.43 2.58 1.00
CA LEU A 154 -11.33 2.18 -0.08
C LEU A 154 -12.72 1.86 0.50
N THR A 155 -12.75 1.10 1.60
CA THR A 155 -13.97 0.83 2.37
C THR A 155 -13.62 0.49 3.81
N ALA A 156 -14.53 0.78 4.73
CA ALA A 156 -14.42 0.42 6.14
C ALA A 156 -15.78 -0.03 6.66
N GLY A 157 -15.78 -1.02 7.53
CA GLY A 157 -16.99 -1.54 8.16
C GLY A 157 -16.67 -2.32 9.43
N GLU A 158 -17.67 -2.97 10.02
CA GLU A 158 -17.49 -3.64 11.30
C GLU A 158 -16.40 -4.73 11.23
N ASN A 159 -15.29 -4.49 11.94
CA ASN A 159 -14.08 -5.31 12.03
C ASN A 159 -13.25 -5.43 10.75
N TYR A 160 -13.39 -4.53 9.79
CA TYR A 160 -12.51 -4.51 8.63
C TYR A 160 -12.25 -3.09 8.12
N VAL A 161 -11.10 -2.93 7.49
CA VAL A 161 -10.76 -1.77 6.68
C VAL A 161 -9.93 -2.23 5.49
N TYR A 162 -10.36 -1.80 4.30
CA TYR A 162 -9.64 -2.05 3.06
C TYR A 162 -9.11 -0.73 2.55
N TYR A 163 -7.87 -0.80 2.13
CA TYR A 163 -7.14 0.32 1.59
C TYR A 163 -6.70 -0.08 0.20
N TYR A 164 -6.43 0.91 -0.61
CA TYR A 164 -5.85 0.64 -1.89
C TYR A 164 -4.39 0.11 -1.79
N LEU A 165 -3.89 -0.46 -2.89
CA LEU A 165 -2.58 -1.11 -3.02
C LEU A 165 -1.41 -0.24 -2.51
N GLY A 166 -0.28 -0.90 -2.16
CA GLY A 166 1.00 -0.23 -1.89
C GLY A 166 1.20 0.29 -0.46
N SER A 167 0.63 -0.37 0.55
CA SER A 167 0.73 0.13 1.92
C SER A 167 1.66 -0.65 2.84
N GLY A 168 2.33 0.12 3.70
CA GLY A 168 3.03 -0.38 4.87
C GLY A 168 2.06 -0.67 6.02
N VAL A 169 2.02 -1.93 6.44
CA VAL A 169 1.38 -2.34 7.69
C VAL A 169 2.46 -2.75 8.68
N ILE A 170 2.39 -2.16 9.87
CA ILE A 170 3.27 -2.51 10.98
C ILE A 170 2.47 -3.26 12.04
N VAL A 171 2.97 -4.45 12.40
CA VAL A 171 2.49 -5.23 13.54
C VAL A 171 3.51 -5.11 14.66
N GLU A 172 3.17 -4.39 15.73
CA GLU A 172 3.98 -4.33 16.93
C GLU A 172 3.63 -5.50 17.85
N LEU A 173 4.63 -6.33 18.13
CA LEU A 173 4.57 -7.41 19.12
C LEU A 173 5.42 -7.05 20.34
N ASP A 174 5.47 -7.91 21.36
CA ASP A 174 6.15 -7.65 22.65
C ASP A 174 7.59 -7.16 22.53
N ASP A 175 8.39 -7.84 21.72
CA ASP A 175 9.83 -7.65 21.59
C ASP A 175 10.28 -7.50 20.12
N ILE A 176 9.33 -7.48 19.17
CA ILE A 176 9.61 -7.31 17.75
C ILE A 176 8.56 -6.42 17.07
N LEU A 177 8.94 -5.92 15.91
CA LEU A 177 8.09 -5.23 14.97
C LEU A 177 8.17 -5.96 13.62
N LEU A 178 7.03 -6.32 13.06
CA LEU A 178 6.91 -6.78 11.68
C LEU A 178 6.49 -5.61 10.82
N HIS A 179 7.20 -5.39 9.73
CA HIS A 179 6.81 -4.40 8.73
C HIS A 179 6.54 -5.16 7.44
N PHE A 180 5.29 -5.11 6.98
CA PHE A 180 4.84 -5.68 5.73
C PHE A 180 4.60 -4.58 4.70
N LEU A 181 4.99 -4.83 3.45
CA LEU A 181 4.43 -4.17 2.28
C LEU A 181 3.57 -5.20 1.55
N ILE A 182 2.28 -4.93 1.48
CA ILE A 182 1.32 -5.80 0.80
C ILE A 182 0.87 -5.06 -0.45
N HIS A 183 1.38 -5.51 -1.59
CA HIS A 183 1.07 -4.88 -2.88
C HIS A 183 -0.23 -5.44 -3.40
N ALA A 184 -0.31 -6.75 -3.64
CA ALA A 184 -1.50 -7.48 -4.06
C ALA A 184 -1.37 -8.96 -3.67
N SER A 185 -2.33 -9.78 -4.08
CA SER A 185 -2.20 -11.24 -4.00
C SER A 185 -0.90 -11.69 -4.69
N GLY A 186 -0.12 -12.54 -4.02
CA GLY A 186 1.17 -13.05 -4.47
C GLY A 186 2.35 -12.10 -4.31
N LEU A 187 2.12 -10.81 -4.02
CA LEU A 187 3.15 -9.76 -3.99
C LEU A 187 3.31 -9.18 -2.58
N PHE A 188 4.06 -9.91 -1.76
CA PHE A 188 4.33 -9.56 -0.36
C PHE A 188 5.81 -9.32 -0.15
N GLN A 189 6.12 -8.26 0.58
CA GLN A 189 7.43 -8.05 1.16
C GLN A 189 7.34 -7.88 2.67
N TRP A 190 8.39 -8.26 3.37
CA TRP A 190 8.42 -8.11 4.82
C TRP A 190 9.82 -7.93 5.36
N ARG A 191 9.90 -7.40 6.58
CA ARG A 191 11.12 -7.35 7.39
C ARG A 191 10.76 -7.33 8.86
N VAL A 192 11.73 -7.69 9.69
CA VAL A 192 11.56 -7.77 11.15
C VAL A 192 12.65 -6.97 11.88
N PHE A 193 12.23 -6.28 12.93
CA PHE A 193 13.11 -5.54 13.82
C PHE A 193 12.90 -6.00 15.26
N LYS A 194 13.98 -6.21 16.00
CA LYS A 194 13.92 -6.47 17.45
C LYS A 194 13.70 -5.17 18.21
N LYS A 195 13.11 -5.24 19.41
CA LYS A 195 12.79 -4.07 20.24
C LYS A 195 13.96 -3.12 20.49
N CYS A 196 15.18 -3.64 20.57
CA CYS A 196 16.39 -2.84 20.78
C CYS A 196 16.88 -2.12 19.50
N GLU A 197 16.32 -2.46 18.34
CA GLU A 197 16.75 -1.94 17.03
C GLU A 197 15.86 -0.80 16.54
N TYR A 198 14.72 -0.55 17.17
CA TYR A 198 13.81 0.53 16.74
C TYR A 198 13.31 1.36 17.91
N SER A 199 12.91 2.59 17.62
CA SER A 199 12.15 3.42 18.54
C SER A 199 10.85 3.89 17.89
N ILE A 200 9.81 4.02 18.71
CA ILE A 200 8.52 4.58 18.28
C ILE A 200 8.41 5.96 18.91
N ASN A 201 8.24 6.99 18.08
CA ASN A 201 8.07 8.37 18.52
C ASN A 201 6.61 8.79 18.33
N GLY A 202 5.97 9.32 19.38
CA GLY A 202 4.54 9.68 19.39
C GLY A 202 3.85 9.30 20.71
N PRO A 203 2.51 9.41 20.82
CA PRO A 203 1.61 9.95 19.81
C PRO A 203 1.74 11.46 19.68
N LYS A 204 1.69 11.98 18.45
CA LYS A 204 1.51 13.41 18.19
C LYS A 204 0.10 13.65 17.67
N ILE A 205 -0.51 14.75 18.09
CA ILE A 205 -1.79 15.24 17.56
C ILE A 205 -1.44 16.42 16.65
N ASP A 206 -0.79 16.12 15.54
CA ASP A 206 -0.34 17.09 14.55
C ASP A 206 -0.93 16.74 13.18
N LEU A 207 -0.93 17.71 12.28
CA LEU A 207 -1.16 17.42 10.86
C LEU A 207 0.01 16.62 10.33
N ALA A 208 -0.28 15.54 9.61
CA ALA A 208 0.70 14.75 8.90
C ALA A 208 1.63 15.65 8.06
N SER A 209 2.92 15.51 8.31
CA SER A 209 3.98 16.30 7.68
C SER A 209 4.73 15.50 6.62
N ASN A 210 4.87 14.19 6.81
CA ASN A 210 5.54 13.26 5.91
C ASN A 210 4.76 11.94 5.83
N PHE A 211 3.93 11.81 4.80
CA PHE A 211 2.98 10.70 4.61
C PHE A 211 3.63 9.31 4.50
N ASP A 212 4.90 9.26 4.11
CA ASP A 212 5.64 8.01 3.87
C ASP A 212 6.37 7.51 5.13
N GLU A 213 6.62 8.38 6.10
CA GLU A 213 7.35 8.08 7.36
C GLU A 213 6.45 8.08 8.60
N GLU A 214 5.23 8.60 8.46
CA GLU A 214 4.25 8.70 9.54
C GLU A 214 3.20 7.59 9.43
N PHE A 215 2.83 7.03 10.57
CA PHE A 215 1.89 5.92 10.69
C PHE A 215 0.77 6.24 11.69
N CYS A 216 -0.43 5.76 11.37
CA CYS A 216 -1.61 5.83 12.21
C CYS A 216 -1.88 4.49 12.88
N LYS A 217 -2.21 4.52 14.17
CA LYS A 217 -2.62 3.32 14.91
C LYS A 217 -4.05 2.90 14.53
N ILE A 218 -4.23 1.65 14.11
CA ILE A 218 -5.47 1.16 13.46
C ILE A 218 -6.62 0.87 14.44
N GLY A 219 -6.38 0.77 15.75
CA GLY A 219 -7.34 0.09 16.64
C GLY A 219 -8.77 0.66 16.71
N ASN A 220 -8.98 1.95 16.48
CA ASN A 220 -10.31 2.54 16.25
C ASN A 220 -10.33 3.31 14.92
N ALA A 221 -9.60 2.87 13.91
CA ALA A 221 -9.65 3.50 12.59
C ALA A 221 -11.12 3.58 12.16
N TYR A 222 -11.66 4.79 12.08
CA TYR A 222 -13.09 5.04 11.79
C TYR A 222 -14.10 4.30 12.69
N ASP A 223 -13.73 4.01 13.95
CA ASP A 223 -14.56 3.25 14.90
C ASP A 223 -14.98 1.85 14.39
N CYS A 224 -14.15 1.23 13.55
CA CYS A 224 -14.54 0.02 12.82
C CYS A 224 -14.26 -1.30 13.57
N PHE A 225 -13.16 -1.41 14.32
CA PHE A 225 -12.76 -2.64 15.02
C PHE A 225 -13.43 -2.75 16.39
N LYS A 226 -14.44 -3.62 16.49
CA LYS A 226 -15.13 -3.98 17.73
C LYS A 226 -14.58 -5.25 18.37
N LEU A 227 -13.99 -6.13 17.57
CA LEU A 227 -13.32 -7.34 18.03
C LEU A 227 -11.90 -7.00 18.52
N GLU A 228 -11.55 -7.61 19.64
CA GLU A 228 -10.27 -7.37 20.31
C GLU A 228 -9.15 -8.20 19.65
N TYR A 229 -8.04 -7.53 19.36
CA TYR A 229 -6.77 -8.16 18.96
C TYR A 229 -5.60 -7.71 19.82
N ARG A 230 -5.69 -6.53 20.45
CA ARG A 230 -4.62 -5.97 21.28
C ARG A 230 -4.47 -6.77 22.57
N GLY A 231 -3.24 -6.96 23.01
CA GLY A 231 -2.89 -7.80 24.15
C GLY A 231 -3.13 -9.29 23.94
N SER A 232 -3.69 -9.70 22.79
CA SER A 232 -3.99 -11.10 22.52
C SER A 232 -2.75 -11.82 22.00
N ARG A 233 -2.49 -13.00 22.56
CA ARG A 233 -1.40 -13.87 22.13
C ARG A 233 -1.72 -14.57 20.82
N ILE A 234 -0.72 -14.65 19.93
CA ILE A 234 -0.81 -15.42 18.68
C ILE A 234 -0.62 -16.91 19.01
N GLU A 235 -1.64 -17.73 18.78
CA GLU A 235 -1.61 -19.19 19.01
C GLU A 235 -1.44 -20.00 17.73
N ARG A 236 -1.82 -19.42 16.59
CA ARG A 236 -1.73 -20.07 15.30
C ARG A 236 -1.39 -19.05 14.23
N ILE A 237 -0.59 -19.45 13.26
CA ILE A 237 -0.32 -18.69 12.05
C ILE A 237 -0.60 -19.60 10.88
N SER A 238 -1.30 -19.07 9.87
CA SER A 238 -1.44 -19.72 8.57
C SER A 238 -1.33 -18.68 7.48
N VAL A 239 -0.68 -19.01 6.38
CA VAL A 239 -0.61 -18.17 5.19
C VAL A 239 -1.40 -18.88 4.10
N ARG A 240 -2.41 -18.21 3.54
CA ARG A 240 -3.12 -18.66 2.35
C ARG A 240 -2.24 -18.46 1.14
N ASP A 241 -2.28 -19.41 0.23
CA ASP A 241 -1.53 -19.41 -0.99
C ASP A 241 -2.37 -19.00 -2.20
N THR A 242 -1.68 -18.53 -3.22
CA THR A 242 -2.22 -18.24 -4.54
C THR A 242 -1.17 -18.58 -5.60
N ASP A 243 -1.63 -18.88 -6.80
CA ASP A 243 -0.83 -18.94 -8.02
C ASP A 243 -0.86 -17.59 -8.80
N SER A 244 -1.61 -16.61 -8.28
CA SER A 244 -1.75 -15.29 -8.91
C SER A 244 -0.66 -14.34 -8.45
N ALA A 245 0.07 -13.78 -9.42
CA ALA A 245 0.85 -12.57 -9.28
C ALA A 245 0.39 -11.63 -10.42
N PRO A 246 -0.65 -10.81 -10.18
CA PRO A 246 -1.41 -10.18 -11.26
C PRO A 246 -0.60 -9.14 -12.06
N PHE A 247 0.50 -8.65 -11.51
CA PHE A 247 1.37 -7.65 -12.14
C PHE A 247 2.82 -7.77 -11.67
N TYR A 248 3.72 -7.22 -12.47
CA TYR A 248 5.15 -7.13 -12.19
C TYR A 248 5.46 -5.94 -11.27
N ILE A 249 6.40 -6.14 -10.35
CA ILE A 249 7.00 -5.11 -9.50
C ILE A 249 8.52 -5.33 -9.55
N GLU A 250 9.33 -4.27 -9.59
CA GLU A 250 10.78 -4.49 -9.65
C GLU A 250 11.33 -5.02 -8.33
N GLY A 251 12.46 -5.71 -8.46
CA GLY A 251 13.02 -6.50 -7.38
C GLY A 251 12.25 -7.81 -7.14
N PHE A 252 11.03 -7.97 -7.66
CA PHE A 252 10.33 -9.26 -7.69
C PHE A 252 10.88 -10.13 -8.82
N ASP A 253 11.44 -11.29 -8.45
CA ASP A 253 12.00 -12.27 -9.35
C ASP A 253 10.88 -13.16 -9.92
N GLU A 254 10.39 -12.79 -11.10
CA GLU A 254 9.37 -13.56 -11.82
C GLU A 254 9.81 -15.01 -12.07
N ALA A 255 11.09 -15.26 -12.36
CA ALA A 255 11.57 -16.62 -12.61
C ALA A 255 11.49 -17.50 -11.35
N GLN A 256 11.65 -16.89 -10.17
CA GLN A 256 11.43 -17.56 -8.89
C GLN A 256 9.94 -17.78 -8.60
N ALA A 257 9.09 -16.82 -8.97
CA ALA A 257 7.64 -16.88 -8.79
C ALA A 257 6.96 -17.88 -9.74
N GLU A 258 7.39 -17.98 -10.99
CA GLU A 258 6.86 -18.87 -12.03
C GLU A 258 7.28 -20.33 -11.90
N ASN A 259 8.09 -20.67 -10.88
CA ASN A 259 8.42 -22.06 -10.61
C ASN A 259 7.11 -22.81 -10.28
N PRO A 260 6.78 -23.91 -10.98
CA PRO A 260 5.50 -24.59 -10.85
C PRO A 260 5.23 -25.22 -9.46
N ASN A 261 6.19 -25.16 -8.54
CA ASN A 261 6.02 -25.59 -7.15
C ASN A 261 5.95 -24.40 -6.16
N THR A 262 5.93 -23.17 -6.67
CA THR A 262 5.83 -21.95 -5.87
C THR A 262 4.35 -21.63 -5.64
N GLU A 263 3.96 -21.64 -4.38
CA GLU A 263 2.68 -21.18 -3.87
C GLU A 263 2.91 -19.79 -3.27
N LEU A 264 2.54 -18.71 -3.93
CA LEU A 264 2.78 -17.33 -3.47
C LEU A 264 1.79 -16.96 -2.36
N PRO A 265 2.10 -16.00 -1.47
CA PRO A 265 1.19 -15.62 -0.38
C PRO A 265 0.00 -14.77 -0.87
N GLU A 266 -1.22 -15.19 -0.56
CA GLU A 266 -2.46 -14.42 -0.73
C GLU A 266 -2.77 -13.59 0.52
N GLY A 267 -2.59 -14.20 1.71
CA GLY A 267 -2.91 -13.54 2.96
C GLY A 267 -2.42 -14.27 4.20
N ILE A 268 -2.10 -13.51 5.23
CA ILE A 268 -1.60 -13.96 6.52
C ILE A 268 -2.76 -13.96 7.51
N LEU A 269 -2.96 -15.09 8.19
CA LEU A 269 -3.98 -15.29 9.22
C LEU A 269 -3.31 -15.55 10.56
N LEU A 270 -3.50 -14.65 11.52
CA LEU A 270 -3.01 -14.77 12.89
C LEU A 270 -4.18 -15.16 13.79
N GLY A 271 -4.24 -16.44 14.17
CA GLY A 271 -5.19 -16.96 15.14
C GLY A 271 -4.77 -16.59 16.56
N LEU A 272 -5.68 -15.93 17.29
CA LEU A 272 -5.44 -15.33 18.60
C LEU A 272 -6.08 -16.16 19.72
N GLU A 273 -5.51 -16.12 20.92
CA GLU A 273 -5.96 -16.87 22.11
C GLU A 273 -7.40 -16.56 22.54
N ASN A 274 -7.90 -15.38 22.19
CA ASN A 274 -9.27 -14.98 22.48
C ASN A 274 -10.30 -15.54 21.47
N GLY A 275 -9.86 -16.39 20.55
CA GLY A 275 -10.70 -17.00 19.52
C GLY A 275 -10.98 -16.09 18.32
N ASN A 276 -10.32 -14.94 18.19
CA ASN A 276 -10.36 -14.12 16.98
C ASN A 276 -9.22 -14.48 16.03
N THR A 277 -9.36 -14.14 14.75
CA THR A 277 -8.32 -14.20 13.73
C THR A 277 -8.14 -12.81 13.16
N LEU A 278 -6.91 -12.29 13.19
CA LEU A 278 -6.50 -11.10 12.47
C LEU A 278 -5.96 -11.51 11.10
N SER A 279 -6.52 -10.96 10.03
CA SER A 279 -6.10 -11.23 8.66
C SER A 279 -5.45 -10.01 8.03
N LEU A 280 -4.33 -10.22 7.33
CA LEU A 280 -3.66 -9.24 6.48
C LEU A 280 -3.55 -9.85 5.08
N PHE A 281 -4.20 -9.29 4.07
CA PHE A 281 -4.27 -9.92 2.74
C PHE A 281 -4.22 -8.91 1.61
N GLY A 282 -3.81 -9.36 0.42
CA GLY A 282 -3.81 -8.58 -0.81
C GLY A 282 -4.77 -9.18 -1.83
N GLU A 283 -5.40 -8.33 -2.61
CA GLU A 283 -6.26 -8.64 -3.75
C GLU A 283 -5.79 -7.79 -4.95
N GLU A 284 -6.37 -7.99 -6.14
CA GLU A 284 -5.93 -7.30 -7.37
C GLU A 284 -5.90 -5.76 -7.24
N ASP A 285 -6.87 -5.18 -6.52
CA ASP A 285 -7.07 -3.72 -6.44
C ASP A 285 -6.91 -3.12 -5.03
N TYR A 286 -6.72 -3.95 -4.00
CA TYR A 286 -6.66 -3.48 -2.62
C TYR A 286 -5.91 -4.44 -1.70
N PHE A 287 -5.48 -3.96 -0.54
CA PHE A 287 -5.11 -4.81 0.57
C PHE A 287 -6.08 -4.59 1.74
N GLY A 288 -6.28 -5.63 2.53
CA GLY A 288 -7.26 -5.65 3.60
C GLY A 288 -6.68 -6.02 4.94
N ILE A 289 -7.28 -5.42 5.97
CA ILE A 289 -7.11 -5.81 7.36
C ILE A 289 -8.49 -6.14 7.90
N ASP A 290 -8.68 -7.37 8.36
CA ASP A 290 -9.93 -7.80 8.99
C ASP A 290 -9.68 -8.55 10.29
N ILE A 291 -10.71 -8.55 11.15
CA ILE A 291 -10.75 -9.38 12.34
C ILE A 291 -12.05 -10.16 12.34
N ASN A 292 -11.93 -11.48 12.44
CA ASN A 292 -13.07 -12.39 12.42
C ASN A 292 -13.06 -13.29 13.64
N LYS A 293 -14.23 -13.74 14.10
CA LYS A 293 -14.31 -14.81 15.10
C LYS A 293 -13.95 -16.14 14.42
N CYS A 294 -13.09 -16.94 15.04
CA CYS A 294 -12.91 -18.34 14.65
C CYS A 294 -14.27 -19.04 14.72
N LYS A 295 -14.66 -19.70 13.63
CA LYS A 295 -15.77 -20.65 13.61
C LYS A 295 -15.28 -22.04 14.02
#